data_AF-A0A453SEX8-F1
#
_entry.id   AF-A0A453SEX8-F1
#
_cell.length_a   1.000
_cell.length_b   1.000
_cell.length_c   1.000
_cell.angle_alpha   90.00
_cell.angle_beta   90.00
_cell.angle_gamma   90.00
#
_symmetry.space_group_name_H-M   'P 1'
#
loop_
_entity.id
_entity.type
_entity.pdbx_description
1 polymer ?
#
loop_
_entity_poly.entity_id
_entity_poly.type
_entity_poly.pdbx_seq_one_letter_code
_entity_poly.pdbx_strand_id
1 'polypeptide(L)' 'MAGPTLMHCLLAVSLLSSVAHAQLSTTFYSRSCPSMENTVWAVMKHAVVKDRRMGASLLRLFFH' A
#
# COMPACT_ATOMS: atom_id res chain seq x y z
N MET A 1 30.39 14.51 27.85
CA MET A 1 30.60 14.57 26.38
C MET A 1 29.73 13.56 25.60
N ALA A 2 29.21 12.50 26.24
CA ALA A 2 28.44 11.44 25.58
C ALA A 2 26.94 11.74 25.34
N GLY A 3 26.37 12.73 26.07
CA GLY A 3 24.95 13.11 25.94
C GLY A 3 24.58 13.76 24.59
N PRO A 4 25.35 14.77 24.10
CA PRO A 4 25.04 15.42 22.83
C PRO A 4 25.18 14.47 21.65
N THR A 5 26.22 13.65 21.62
CA THR A 5 26.47 12.69 20.53
C THR A 5 25.37 11.65 20.44
N LEU A 6 24.90 11.11 21.57
CA LEU A 6 23.77 10.19 21.62
C LEU A 6 22.49 10.83 21.05
N MET A 7 22.20 12.09 21.40
CA MET A 7 21.04 12.82 20.89
C MET A 7 21.11 13.04 19.38
N HIS A 8 22.28 13.40 18.84
CA HIS A 8 22.47 13.55 17.39
C HIS A 8 22.33 12.21 16.66
N CYS A 9 22.81 11.10 17.24
CA CYS A 9 22.62 9.76 16.69
C CYS A 9 21.13 9.37 16.65
N LEU A 10 20.38 9.61 17.73
CA LEU A 10 18.94 9.33 17.77
C LEU A 10 18.16 10.17 16.76
N LEU A 11 18.51 11.45 16.62
CA LEU A 11 17.91 12.34 15.63
C LEU A 11 18.19 11.85 14.20
N ALA A 12 19.43 11.47 13.89
CA ALA A 12 19.79 10.91 12.59
C ALA A 12 19.01 9.61 12.28
N VAL A 13 18.90 8.68 13.23
CA VAL A 13 18.12 7.45 13.06
C VAL A 13 16.63 7.75 12.82
N SER A 14 16.06 8.72 13.54
CA SER A 14 14.66 9.13 13.34
C SER A 14 14.41 9.72 11.95
N LEU A 15 15.34 10.54 11.44
CA LEU A 15 15.27 11.12 10.09
C LEU A 15 15.36 10.03 9.01
N LEU A 16 16.24 9.03 9.18
CA LEU A 16 16.37 7.92 8.24
C LEU A 16 15.17 6.96 8.25
N SER A 17 14.47 6.83 9.38
CA SER A 17 13.29 5.96 9.49
C SER A 17 12.06 6.46 8.71
N SER A 18 12.08 7.71 8.25
CA SER A 18 10.93 8.36 7.58
C SER A 18 10.78 8.05 6.09
N VAL A 19 11.73 7.33 5.47
CA VAL A 19 11.67 7.03 4.03
C VAL A 19 11.23 5.59 3.79
N ALA A 20 9.92 5.34 3.95
CA ALA A 20 9.30 4.09 3.56
C ALA A 20 9.25 3.98 2.03
N HIS A 21 10.27 3.37 1.42
CA HIS A 21 10.26 3.03 0.00
C HIS A 21 9.45 1.73 -0.20
N ALA A 22 8.18 1.86 -0.56
CA ALA A 22 7.39 0.71 -0.99
C ALA A 22 7.98 0.15 -2.29
N GLN A 23 8.20 -1.17 -2.35
CA GLN A 23 8.68 -1.89 -3.54
C GLN A 23 7.54 -2.05 -4.56
N LEU A 24 6.96 -0.94 -5.02
CA LEU A 24 5.86 -0.92 -5.96
C LEU A 24 6.38 -1.18 -7.38
N SER A 25 5.70 -2.09 -8.08
CA SER A 25 5.93 -2.34 -9.48
C SER A 25 4.60 -2.66 -10.14
N THR A 26 4.36 -2.10 -11.32
CA THR A 26 3.19 -2.43 -12.15
C THR A 26 3.19 -3.89 -12.61
N THR A 27 4.33 -4.58 -12.49
CA THR A 27 4.50 -5.99 -12.90
C THR A 27 4.72 -6.93 -11.72
N PHE A 28 4.45 -6.50 -10.49
CA PHE A 28 4.73 -7.28 -9.26
C PHE A 28 4.19 -8.72 -9.32
N TYR A 29 2.98 -8.93 -9.86
CA TYR A 29 2.35 -10.25 -9.97
C TYR A 29 2.53 -10.94 -11.33
N SER A 30 3.26 -10.33 -12.27
CA SER A 30 3.38 -10.83 -13.66
C SER A 30 3.87 -12.28 -13.78
N ARG A 31 4.68 -12.76 -12.82
CA ARG A 31 5.19 -14.14 -12.80
C ARG A 31 4.37 -15.08 -11.92
N SER A 32 3.94 -14.63 -10.75
CA SER A 32 3.28 -15.47 -9.74
C SER A 32 1.79 -15.63 -10.00
N CYS A 33 1.13 -14.61 -10.55
CA CYS A 33 -0.29 -14.64 -10.90
C CYS A 33 -0.57 -13.66 -12.06
N PRO A 34 -0.31 -14.06 -13.31
CA PRO A 34 -0.46 -13.19 -14.48
C PRO A 34 -1.91 -12.69 -14.69
N SER A 35 -2.90 -13.43 -14.18
CA SER A 35 -4.32 -13.09 -14.29
C SER A 35 -4.86 -12.27 -13.11
N MET A 36 -4.01 -11.83 -12.18
CA MET A 36 -4.44 -11.19 -10.92
C MET A 36 -5.39 -10.01 -11.18
N GLU A 37 -5.02 -9.09 -12.06
CA GLU A 37 -5.83 -7.91 -12.37
C GLU A 37 -7.19 -8.29 -12.97
N ASN A 38 -7.21 -9.23 -13.91
CA ASN A 38 -8.44 -9.71 -14.54
C ASN A 38 -9.38 -10.38 -13.52
N THR A 39 -8.83 -11.18 -12.60
CA THR A 39 -9.58 -11.85 -11.54
C THR A 39 -10.23 -10.82 -10.60
N VAL A 40 -9.47 -9.83 -10.13
CA VAL A 40 -9.98 -8.75 -9.27
C VAL A 40 -11.08 -7.96 -9.98
N TRP A 41 -10.86 -7.62 -11.26
CA TRP A 41 -11.84 -6.89 -12.06
C TRP A 41 -13.16 -7.65 -12.24
N ALA A 42 -13.10 -8.96 -12.50
CA ALA A 42 -14.29 -9.79 -12.63
C ALA A 42 -15.14 -9.81 -11.34
N VAL A 43 -14.50 -9.98 -10.19
CA VAL A 43 -15.17 -9.99 -8.88
C VAL A 43 -15.74 -8.61 -8.54
N MET A 44 -14.97 -7.54 -8.75
CA MET A 44 -15.44 -6.17 -8.53
C MET A 44 -16.69 -5.86 -9.36
N LYS A 45 -16.68 -6.18 -10.66
CA LYS A 45 -17.85 -5.97 -11.53
C LYS A 45 -19.08 -6.67 -10.99
N HIS A 46 -18.96 -7.94 -10.62
CA HIS A 46 -20.07 -8.70 -10.06
C HIS A 46 -20.59 -8.08 -8.75
N ALA A 47 -19.69 -7.67 -7.85
CA ALA A 47 -20.05 -7.05 -6.58
C ALA A 47 -20.80 -5.71 -6.77
N VAL A 48 -20.34 -4.87 -7.70
CA VAL A 48 -20.95 -3.56 -8.00
C VAL A 48 -22.30 -3.70 -8.72
N VAL A 49 -22.42 -4.68 -9.63
CA VAL A 49 -23.71 -4.99 -10.28
C VAL A 49 -24.73 -5.49 -9.25
N LYS A 50 -24.29 -6.32 -8.30
CA LYS A 50 -25.14 -6.87 -7.24
C LYS A 50 -25.61 -5.81 -6.24
N ASP A 51 -24.74 -4.91 -5.81
CA ASP A 51 -25.11 -3.73 -5.01
C ASP A 51 -24.29 -2.52 -5.47
N ARG A 52 -24.98 -1.55 -6.09
CA ARG A 52 -24.36 -0.34 -6.65
C ARG A 52 -23.59 0.49 -5.60
N ARG A 53 -23.95 0.40 -4.32
CA ARG A 53 -23.26 1.12 -3.24
C ARG A 53 -21.87 0.52 -2.94
N MET A 54 -21.61 -0.72 -3.35
CA MET A 54 -20.32 -1.37 -3.11
C MET A 54 -19.14 -0.61 -3.71
N GLY A 55 -19.32 0.09 -4.84
CA GLY A 55 -18.25 0.92 -5.41
C GLY A 55 -17.77 1.98 -4.41
N ALA A 56 -18.70 2.71 -3.80
CA ALA A 56 -18.38 3.72 -2.79
C ALA A 56 -17.78 3.10 -1.51
N SER A 57 -18.32 1.96 -1.06
CA SER A 57 -17.79 1.25 0.11
C SER A 57 -16.35 0.76 -0.09
N LEU A 58 -16.03 0.21 -1.26
CA LEU A 58 -14.68 -0.27 -1.59
C LEU A 58 -13.68 0.88 -1.70
N LEU A 59 -14.07 2.00 -2.32
CA LEU A 59 -13.25 3.20 -2.34
C LEU A 59 -13.00 3.70 -0.91
N ARG A 60 -14.05 3.81 -0.09
CA ARG A 60 -13.92 4.21 1.31
C ARG A 60 -12.95 3.31 2.06
N LEU A 61 -13.04 1.99 1.87
CA LEU A 61 -12.14 1.00 2.48
C LEU A 61 -10.69 1.18 2.04
N PHE A 62 -10.42 1.52 0.77
CA PHE A 62 -9.06 1.77 0.29
C PHE A 62 -8.43 3.02 0.92
N PHE A 63 -9.23 4.04 1.20
CA PHE A 63 -8.78 5.30 1.80
C PHE A 63 -8.66 5.27 3.33
N HIS A 64 -9.31 4.32 4.02
CA HIS A 64 -9.22 4.14 5.48
C HIS A 64 -8.04 3.25 5.84
#